data_AF-A0A3Q3DEM4-F1
#
_entry.id   AF-A0A3Q3DEM4-F1
#
_cell.length_a   1.000
_cell.length_b   1.000
_cell.length_c   1.000
_cell.angle_alpha   90.00
_cell.angle_beta   90.00
_cell.angle_gamma   90.00
#
_symmetry.space_group_name_H-M   'P 1'
#
loop_
_entity.id
_entity.type
_entity.pdbx_description
1 polymer ?
#
loop_
_entity_poly.entity_id
_entity_poly.type
_entity_poly.pdbx_seq_one_letter_code
_entity_poly.pdbx_strand_id
1 'polypeptide(L)'
;MEICDVPIQIEARTLSGESVDSTGETIHKSDTKTGFICRNVDQSSGICSDYEVRFLCPLTFCHPEECWTPWFDRDNPCGYGDFETLPDLHKEYPWKICKHPIKIQIKTTSGANVSSTGDVILAADTDVGFVCRNCDQPDDGHCADYKVRFLCPLEFCKPEVCKTAWYNRDNPNDTGDFELLKELQFENPNEICPFPLDIEVKTVDGNSLSSTRDIIAVVDATTGFICKNDDQKSGTCSDYQVRFICPIDFCKEHECWTPWLDGDNPSGAGDYETISHLRHKYPCKICATPLQIEVETIHGFSVAATGDVIHVADVETGFICQNYDQKHGSCSDYRVRFRCPLDFCNPPECWTVWFDVDDPDNEGDFEEISKIWEQFPSEMCNMPTSIEARTKCGASVDSTGDVIYIADTETGFICKNSDEKRCSDYEVRFKCPLTFCYPDVCYTPWFNHDDPRGTGDYELLSHLRPKKHICDYPVDIQVVTAYDNYPFSYTGQIPYIYSATEGFACRNEDQNNHRCYDYKVRFGCPCKLDAK
;
A
#
# COMPACT_ATOMS: atom_id res chain seq x y z
N MET A 1 -14.94 20.16 28.43
CA MET A 1 -15.62 18.92 28.83
C MET A 1 -14.67 18.23 29.80
N GLU A 2 -14.99 18.17 31.09
CA GLU A 2 -14.01 17.89 32.18
C GLU A 2 -14.07 16.47 32.76
N ILE A 3 -14.90 15.57 32.21
CA ILE A 3 -15.09 14.19 32.70
C ILE A 3 -14.98 13.24 31.50
N CYS A 4 -14.29 12.11 31.68
CA CYS A 4 -14.16 11.06 30.67
C CYS A 4 -15.46 10.29 30.44
N ASP A 5 -15.63 9.73 29.24
CA ASP A 5 -16.82 8.96 28.86
C ASP A 5 -17.01 7.71 29.73
N VAL A 6 -15.93 7.12 30.23
CA VAL A 6 -15.95 5.93 31.10
C VAL A 6 -15.03 6.11 32.32
N PRO A 7 -15.54 6.69 33.42
CA PRO A 7 -14.79 6.82 34.66
C PRO A 7 -14.55 5.47 35.36
N ILE A 8 -13.38 5.32 35.98
CA ILE A 8 -12.95 4.11 36.68
C ILE A 8 -13.43 4.12 38.14
N GLN A 9 -13.40 5.29 38.78
CA GLN A 9 -13.82 5.44 40.18
C GLN A 9 -14.47 6.82 40.40
N ILE A 10 -15.35 6.91 41.40
CA ILE A 10 -15.87 8.16 41.94
C ILE A 10 -15.44 8.30 43.39
N GLU A 11 -15.04 9.50 43.79
CA GLU A 11 -14.80 9.88 45.16
C GLU A 11 -15.63 11.12 45.48
N ALA A 12 -16.26 11.13 46.66
CA ALA A 12 -17.06 12.24 47.15
C ALA A 12 -16.57 12.64 48.54
N ARG A 13 -16.64 13.94 48.82
CA ARG A 13 -16.40 14.52 50.15
C ARG A 13 -17.27 15.74 50.34
N THR A 14 -17.52 16.13 51.59
CA THR A 14 -18.24 17.38 51.84
C THR A 14 -17.41 18.57 51.37
N LEU A 15 -18.03 19.74 51.16
CA LEU A 15 -17.29 20.97 50.87
C LEU A 15 -16.36 21.40 52.02
N SER A 16 -16.57 20.89 53.24
CA SER A 16 -15.67 21.05 54.39
C SER A 16 -14.49 20.06 54.37
N GLY A 17 -14.45 19.12 53.43
CA GLY A 17 -13.37 18.15 53.24
C GLY A 17 -13.54 16.85 54.03
N GLU A 18 -14.69 16.61 54.64
CA GLU A 18 -14.98 15.39 55.40
C GLU A 18 -15.33 14.23 54.46
N SER A 19 -14.85 13.02 54.77
CA SER A 19 -15.19 11.83 53.98
C SER A 19 -16.64 11.45 54.17
N VAL A 20 -17.27 10.86 53.15
CA VAL A 20 -18.65 10.36 53.22
C VAL A 20 -18.88 9.47 54.45
N ASP A 21 -17.96 8.54 54.72
CA ASP A 21 -18.06 7.61 55.86
C ASP A 21 -18.09 8.34 57.22
N SER A 22 -17.41 9.49 57.32
CA SER A 22 -17.35 10.26 58.57
C SER A 22 -18.62 11.06 58.87
N THR A 23 -19.46 11.32 57.86
CA THR A 23 -20.72 12.06 58.03
C THR A 23 -21.83 11.21 58.66
N GLY A 24 -21.75 9.88 58.53
CA GLY A 24 -22.82 8.97 58.96
C GLY A 24 -24.10 9.05 58.12
N GLU A 25 -24.08 9.75 56.98
CA GLU A 25 -25.22 9.87 56.07
C GLU A 25 -25.42 8.60 55.22
N THR A 26 -26.68 8.28 54.93
CA THR A 26 -27.04 7.13 54.10
C THR A 26 -27.00 7.53 52.63
N ILE A 27 -25.99 7.06 51.91
CA ILE A 27 -25.81 7.40 50.48
C ILE A 27 -26.63 6.45 49.59
N HIS A 28 -27.42 7.03 48.68
CA HIS A 28 -28.30 6.27 47.80
C HIS A 28 -27.54 5.62 46.64
N LYS A 29 -26.61 6.36 46.02
CA LYS A 29 -25.72 5.89 44.94
C LYS A 29 -24.36 6.58 45.02
N SER A 30 -23.31 5.83 44.73
CA SER A 30 -21.94 6.33 44.61
C SER A 30 -21.18 5.39 43.68
N ASP A 31 -21.42 5.54 42.38
CA ASP A 31 -20.78 4.73 41.35
C ASP A 31 -20.52 5.54 40.07
N THR A 32 -19.66 5.02 39.19
CA THR A 32 -19.21 5.75 37.99
C THR A 32 -20.27 5.86 36.89
N LYS A 33 -21.36 5.09 36.98
CA LYS A 33 -22.43 5.08 35.99
C LYS A 33 -23.56 6.05 36.35
N THR A 34 -23.86 6.17 37.64
CA THR A 34 -24.97 7.00 38.15
C THR A 34 -24.51 8.25 38.90
N GLY A 35 -23.23 8.34 39.23
CA GLY A 35 -22.65 9.45 39.98
C GLY A 35 -22.82 9.29 41.48
N PHE A 36 -22.89 10.42 42.19
CA PHE A 36 -23.11 10.47 43.63
C PHE A 36 -24.51 11.04 43.92
N ILE A 37 -25.32 10.30 44.67
CA ILE A 37 -26.68 10.69 45.03
C ILE A 37 -26.88 10.49 46.52
N CYS A 38 -27.09 11.60 47.23
CA CYS A 38 -27.67 11.61 48.56
C CYS A 38 -29.10 12.15 48.47
N ARG A 39 -30.05 11.50 49.16
CA ARG A 39 -31.45 11.95 49.20
C ARG A 39 -31.82 12.33 50.63
N ASN A 40 -32.35 13.54 50.82
CA ASN A 40 -32.79 14.06 52.11
C ASN A 40 -33.77 13.11 52.83
N VAL A 41 -34.61 12.39 52.07
CA VAL A 41 -35.59 11.43 52.61
C VAL A 41 -34.97 10.20 53.24
N ASP A 42 -33.71 9.89 52.91
CA ASP A 42 -32.98 8.76 53.47
C ASP A 42 -32.22 9.15 54.75
N GLN A 43 -32.18 10.44 55.11
CA GLN A 43 -31.42 10.95 56.26
C GLN A 43 -32.30 11.12 57.49
N SER A 44 -31.77 10.74 58.65
CA SER A 44 -32.40 11.00 59.96
C SER A 44 -32.46 12.49 60.31
N SER A 45 -31.51 13.29 59.80
CA SER A 45 -31.48 14.76 59.91
C SER A 45 -32.46 15.47 58.98
N GLY A 46 -32.98 14.77 57.96
CA GLY A 46 -33.83 15.34 56.91
C GLY A 46 -33.09 16.18 55.86
N ILE A 47 -31.76 16.26 55.89
CA ILE A 47 -30.95 16.96 54.90
C ILE A 47 -29.61 16.25 54.68
N CYS A 48 -29.20 16.13 53.43
CA CYS A 48 -27.86 15.70 53.04
C CYS A 48 -26.86 16.84 53.18
N SER A 49 -25.62 16.50 53.49
CA SER A 49 -24.49 17.42 53.44
C SER A 49 -24.22 17.85 51.99
N ASP A 50 -23.51 18.97 51.83
CA ASP A 50 -23.14 19.47 50.51
C ASP A 50 -21.83 18.81 50.07
N TYR A 51 -21.89 18.03 49.00
CA TYR A 51 -20.79 17.18 48.52
C TYR A 51 -20.21 17.70 47.22
N GLU A 52 -18.89 17.67 47.12
CA GLU A 52 -18.17 17.71 45.84
C GLU A 52 -17.69 16.31 45.46
N VAL A 53 -17.60 16.08 44.15
CA VAL A 53 -17.19 14.78 43.59
C VAL A 53 -16.04 14.95 42.63
N ARG A 54 -15.18 13.94 42.58
CA ARG A 54 -14.18 13.78 41.53
C ARG A 54 -14.21 12.37 40.96
N PHE A 55 -13.84 12.27 39.69
CA PHE A 55 -13.79 11.01 38.98
C PHE A 55 -12.34 10.64 38.67
N LEU A 56 -11.98 9.39 38.90
CA LEU A 56 -10.75 8.81 38.38
C LEU A 56 -11.00 8.40 36.93
N CYS A 57 -10.32 9.06 36.01
CA CYS A 57 -10.34 8.70 34.61
C CYS A 57 -9.17 7.78 34.24
N PRO A 58 -9.29 6.97 33.17
CA PRO A 58 -8.17 6.21 32.63
C PRO A 58 -6.96 7.12 32.34
N LEU A 59 -5.75 6.59 32.49
CA LEU A 59 -4.52 7.35 32.21
C LEU A 59 -4.49 7.92 30.79
N THR A 60 -5.13 7.25 29.82
CA THR A 60 -5.27 7.72 28.43
C THR A 60 -6.12 8.99 28.29
N PHE A 61 -6.99 9.30 29.25
CA PHE A 61 -7.75 10.56 29.29
C PHE A 61 -6.94 11.69 29.92
N CYS A 62 -6.15 11.39 30.95
CA CYS A 62 -5.31 12.37 31.66
C CYS A 62 -4.00 12.68 30.90
N HIS A 63 -3.51 11.72 30.14
CA HIS A 63 -2.35 11.78 29.26
C HIS A 63 -2.74 11.07 27.95
N PRO A 64 -3.41 11.75 27.00
CA PRO A 64 -3.56 11.17 25.67
C PRO A 64 -2.14 10.84 25.19
N GLU A 65 -1.89 9.59 24.86
CA GLU A 65 -0.58 9.20 24.31
C GLU A 65 -0.36 10.03 23.05
N GLU A 66 0.53 11.01 23.11
CA GLU A 66 0.82 11.85 21.95
C GLU A 66 1.75 11.08 21.02
N CYS A 67 1.28 10.79 19.81
CA CYS A 67 2.01 10.07 18.77
C CYS A 67 3.02 11.00 18.06
N TRP A 68 4.07 11.40 18.78
CA TRP A 68 5.18 12.16 18.20
C TRP A 68 6.14 11.22 17.47
N THR A 69 6.50 11.56 16.24
CA THR A 69 7.60 10.92 15.53
C THR A 69 8.95 11.15 16.26
N PRO A 70 10.00 10.40 15.90
CA PRO A 70 11.37 10.81 16.17
C PRO A 70 11.68 12.20 15.60
N TRP A 71 12.81 12.76 16.00
CA TRP A 71 13.34 13.98 15.39
C TRP A 71 14.06 13.64 14.08
N PHE A 72 13.79 14.39 13.02
CA PHE A 72 14.42 14.30 11.71
C PHE A 72 15.23 15.57 11.45
N ASP A 73 16.37 15.35 10.82
CA ASP A 73 17.42 16.33 10.52
C ASP A 73 18.05 15.81 9.24
N ARG A 74 17.71 16.46 8.14
CA ARG A 74 17.96 16.00 6.77
C ARG A 74 18.89 16.96 6.05
N ASP A 75 18.70 18.25 6.25
CA ASP A 75 19.54 19.27 5.64
C ASP A 75 20.38 19.97 6.71
N ASN A 76 21.64 20.27 6.38
CA ASN A 76 22.44 21.14 7.23
C ASN A 76 22.38 22.54 6.62
N PRO A 77 22.53 23.64 7.39
CA PRO A 77 22.39 25.02 6.91
C PRO A 77 23.43 25.48 5.85
N CYS A 78 24.21 24.57 5.26
CA CYS A 78 25.21 24.89 4.26
C CYS A 78 24.57 25.20 2.89
N GLY A 79 25.03 26.25 2.22
CA GLY A 79 24.44 26.71 0.96
C GLY A 79 23.30 27.71 1.15
N TYR A 80 22.06 27.32 0.83
CA TYR A 80 20.91 28.24 0.70
C TYR A 80 20.09 28.42 1.99
N GLY A 81 20.32 27.63 3.03
CA GLY A 81 19.51 27.61 4.24
C GLY A 81 19.42 26.22 4.82
N ASP A 82 18.47 26.01 5.73
CA ASP A 82 18.13 24.74 6.34
C ASP A 82 16.67 24.35 5.98
N PHE A 83 16.50 23.16 5.40
CA PHE A 83 15.28 22.73 4.72
C PHE A 83 14.83 21.33 5.16
N GLU A 84 13.96 21.29 6.16
CA GLU A 84 13.28 20.10 6.66
C GLU A 84 11.87 19.98 6.05
N THR A 85 11.81 19.92 4.72
CA THR A 85 10.52 19.89 4.00
C THR A 85 9.85 18.53 4.12
N LEU A 86 8.53 18.51 4.32
CA LEU A 86 7.77 17.27 4.50
C LEU A 86 7.89 16.31 3.29
N PRO A 87 7.83 16.76 2.01
CA PRO A 87 8.02 15.87 0.86
C PRO A 87 9.41 15.21 0.80
N ASP A 88 10.48 15.97 1.10
CA ASP A 88 11.84 15.41 1.13
C ASP A 88 12.00 14.42 2.29
N LEU A 89 11.44 14.75 3.45
CA LEU A 89 11.43 13.87 4.61
C LEU A 89 10.64 12.58 4.37
N HIS A 90 9.50 12.62 3.65
CA HIS A 90 8.78 11.41 3.23
C HIS A 90 9.59 10.56 2.25
N LYS A 91 10.37 11.19 1.37
CA LYS A 91 11.23 10.49 0.41
C LYS A 91 12.42 9.82 1.09
N GLU A 92 13.02 10.49 2.07
CA GLU A 92 14.21 10.00 2.78
C GLU A 92 13.86 9.03 3.92
N TYR A 93 12.73 9.26 4.59
CA TYR A 93 12.20 8.43 5.67
C TYR A 93 10.80 7.88 5.35
N PRO A 94 10.67 7.00 4.33
CA PRO A 94 9.39 6.40 3.97
C PRO A 94 8.69 5.77 5.18
N TRP A 95 7.40 6.08 5.35
CA TRP A 95 6.53 5.51 6.40
C TRP A 95 6.90 5.86 7.85
N LYS A 96 7.94 6.67 8.10
CA LYS A 96 8.30 7.13 9.45
C LYS A 96 7.54 8.39 9.88
N ILE A 97 6.88 9.04 8.92
CA ILE A 97 6.03 10.22 9.14
C ILE A 97 4.67 9.93 8.50
N CYS A 98 3.58 10.20 9.20
CA CYS A 98 2.24 10.05 8.66
C CYS A 98 2.02 10.97 7.43
N LYS A 99 1.10 10.56 6.55
CA LYS A 99 0.78 11.33 5.34
C LYS A 99 0.26 12.74 5.65
N HIS A 100 -0.47 12.88 6.75
CA HIS A 100 -1.07 14.14 7.21
C HIS A 100 -0.76 14.39 8.69
N PRO A 101 0.37 15.06 9.01
CA PRO A 101 0.70 15.47 10.37
C PRO A 101 -0.31 16.45 10.97
N ILE A 102 -0.52 16.37 12.28
CA ILE A 102 -1.43 17.23 13.05
C ILE A 102 -0.70 18.45 13.60
N LYS A 103 0.56 18.28 14.03
CA LYS A 103 1.42 19.36 14.54
C LYS A 103 2.87 19.12 14.14
N ILE A 104 3.65 20.19 14.08
CA ILE A 104 5.10 20.15 13.94
C ILE A 104 5.75 20.76 15.20
N GLN A 105 6.89 20.19 15.59
CA GLN A 105 7.80 20.77 16.57
C GLN A 105 9.17 20.92 15.95
N ILE A 106 9.82 22.05 16.25
CA ILE A 106 11.12 22.43 15.71
C ILE A 106 12.01 22.88 16.85
N LYS A 107 13.28 22.48 16.80
CA LYS A 107 14.34 22.98 17.69
C LYS A 107 15.67 22.88 16.96
N THR A 108 16.69 23.59 17.43
CA THR A 108 18.03 23.43 16.88
C THR A 108 18.55 22.01 17.17
N THR A 109 19.55 21.54 16.42
CA THR A 109 20.21 20.26 16.69
C THR A 109 20.81 20.21 18.10
N SER A 110 21.26 21.37 18.61
CA SER A 110 21.70 21.62 20.00
C SER A 110 20.58 21.72 21.04
N GLY A 111 19.31 21.78 20.64
CA GLY A 111 18.13 21.72 21.50
C GLY A 111 17.52 23.06 21.90
N ALA A 112 17.96 24.18 21.34
CA ALA A 112 17.39 25.50 21.57
C ALA A 112 16.05 25.66 20.82
N ASN A 113 15.15 26.47 21.38
CA ASN A 113 13.89 26.79 20.71
C ASN A 113 14.12 27.76 19.54
N VAL A 114 13.34 27.62 18.47
CA VAL A 114 13.42 28.49 17.29
C VAL A 114 13.31 29.98 17.65
N SER A 115 12.42 30.34 18.57
CA SER A 115 12.25 31.74 19.00
C SER A 115 13.48 32.36 19.69
N SER A 116 14.45 31.52 20.12
CA SER A 116 15.66 31.98 20.79
C SER A 116 16.86 32.18 19.86
N THR A 117 16.78 31.74 18.60
CA THR A 117 17.85 31.89 17.62
C THR A 117 17.86 33.28 16.98
N GLY A 118 16.68 33.88 16.81
CA GLY A 118 16.52 35.15 16.11
C GLY A 118 16.39 35.00 14.59
N ASP A 119 16.36 33.77 14.08
CA ASP A 119 16.26 33.49 12.65
C ASP A 119 14.87 33.85 12.09
N VAL A 120 14.85 34.33 10.84
CA VAL A 120 13.63 34.56 10.07
C VAL A 120 13.20 33.26 9.41
N ILE A 121 12.05 32.73 9.84
CA ILE A 121 11.53 31.44 9.36
C ILE A 121 10.49 31.67 8.26
N LEU A 122 10.70 31.02 7.11
CA LEU A 122 9.79 31.13 5.96
C LEU A 122 8.54 30.26 6.14
N ALA A 123 8.73 29.01 6.59
CA ALA A 123 7.66 28.04 6.80
C ALA A 123 7.96 27.17 8.02
N ALA A 124 6.91 26.84 8.79
CA ALA A 124 6.98 26.01 9.99
C ALA A 124 5.59 25.43 10.28
N ASP A 125 5.14 24.55 9.41
CA ASP A 125 3.80 23.98 9.42
C ASP A 125 3.80 22.52 8.93
N THR A 126 2.64 21.89 8.98
CA THR A 126 2.48 20.46 8.68
C THR A 126 2.31 20.15 7.20
N ASP A 127 2.15 21.15 6.33
CA ASP A 127 1.98 20.95 4.89
C ASP A 127 3.32 21.09 4.17
N VAL A 128 4.13 22.08 4.59
CA VAL A 128 5.45 22.37 4.03
C VAL A 128 6.56 21.68 4.80
N GLY A 129 6.45 21.56 6.14
CA GLY A 129 7.54 21.20 7.03
C GLY A 129 8.19 22.44 7.65
N PHE A 130 9.53 22.51 7.62
CA PHE A 130 10.27 23.67 8.11
C PHE A 130 11.26 24.19 7.08
N VAL A 131 11.29 25.51 6.90
CA VAL A 131 12.18 26.20 5.96
C VAL A 131 12.76 27.45 6.58
N CYS A 132 14.08 27.48 6.71
CA CYS A 132 14.86 28.67 7.01
C CYS A 132 15.80 28.94 5.82
N ARG A 133 15.78 30.15 5.25
CA ARG A 133 16.67 30.50 4.13
C ARG A 133 17.73 31.50 4.58
N ASN A 134 18.98 31.27 4.17
CA ASN A 134 20.10 32.18 4.45
C ASN A 134 19.86 33.57 3.85
N CYS A 135 19.18 33.68 2.69
CA CYS A 135 18.89 34.97 2.06
C CYS A 135 17.88 35.85 2.81
N ASP A 136 17.11 35.26 3.73
CA ASP A 136 16.10 35.98 4.51
C ASP A 136 16.66 36.43 5.87
N GLN A 137 17.88 36.01 6.23
CA GLN A 137 18.49 36.34 7.51
C GLN A 137 19.14 37.74 7.48
N PRO A 138 19.01 38.52 8.57
CA PRO A 138 19.69 39.81 8.67
C PRO A 138 21.21 39.66 8.79
N ASP A 139 21.95 40.69 8.37
CA ASP A 139 23.41 40.85 8.53
C ASP A 139 24.28 39.70 7.97
N ASP A 140 23.98 39.21 6.75
CA ASP A 140 24.64 38.05 6.12
C ASP A 140 24.57 36.78 7.00
N GLY A 141 23.55 36.69 7.84
CA GLY A 141 23.33 35.59 8.77
C GLY A 141 23.10 34.26 8.06
N HIS A 142 23.53 33.18 8.71
CA HIS A 142 23.19 31.83 8.31
C HIS A 142 22.13 31.29 9.27
N CYS A 143 21.19 30.53 8.73
CA CYS A 143 20.25 29.77 9.54
C CYS A 143 21.01 28.91 10.56
N ALA A 144 20.46 28.80 11.76
CA ALA A 144 20.86 27.72 12.66
C ALA A 144 20.48 26.37 12.04
N ASP A 145 21.05 25.33 12.61
CA ASP A 145 20.84 23.94 12.22
C ASP A 145 19.65 23.37 13.02
N TYR A 146 18.57 23.00 12.35
CA TYR A 146 17.31 22.60 12.96
C TYR A 146 16.97 21.13 12.73
N LYS A 147 16.08 20.63 13.58
CA LYS A 147 15.45 19.33 13.42
C LYS A 147 13.98 19.42 13.75
N VAL A 148 13.18 18.63 13.06
CA VAL A 148 11.73 18.63 13.17
C VAL A 148 11.18 17.30 13.68
N ARG A 149 10.00 17.33 14.30
CA ARG A 149 9.19 16.13 14.53
C ARG A 149 7.72 16.45 14.38
N PHE A 150 6.92 15.43 14.10
CA PHE A 150 5.52 15.57 13.77
C PHE A 150 4.65 14.84 14.77
N LEU A 151 3.51 15.44 15.12
CA LEU A 151 2.44 14.73 15.83
C LEU A 151 1.57 14.07 14.78
N CYS A 152 1.46 12.76 14.85
CA CYS A 152 0.61 11.99 13.95
C CYS A 152 -0.68 11.54 14.66
N PRO A 153 -1.71 11.14 13.89
CA PRO A 153 -2.87 10.45 14.46
C PRO A 153 -2.43 9.25 15.30
N LEU A 154 -3.13 8.95 16.39
CA LEU A 154 -2.79 7.84 17.29
C LEU A 154 -2.65 6.49 16.57
N GLU A 155 -3.49 6.26 15.55
CA GLU A 155 -3.46 5.08 14.68
C GLU A 155 -2.13 4.91 13.93
N PHE A 156 -1.37 6.00 13.73
CA PHE A 156 -0.05 5.93 13.09
C PHE A 156 1.02 5.35 14.03
N CYS A 157 0.97 5.66 15.33
CA CYS A 157 1.90 5.11 16.32
C CYS A 157 1.40 3.82 16.96
N LYS A 158 0.12 3.51 16.79
CA LYS A 158 -0.48 2.22 17.15
C LYS A 158 -1.17 1.62 15.93
N PRO A 159 -0.43 1.40 14.83
CA PRO A 159 -1.03 0.73 13.70
C PRO A 159 -1.48 -0.65 14.18
N GLU A 160 -2.69 -1.06 13.78
CA GLU A 160 -2.95 -2.49 13.74
C GLU A 160 -1.82 -3.09 12.88
N VAL A 161 -1.22 -4.18 13.35
CA VAL A 161 -0.12 -4.86 12.69
C VAL A 161 -0.35 -6.35 12.72
N CYS A 162 0.21 -7.08 11.76
CA CYS A 162 0.41 -8.51 11.92
C CYS A 162 1.88 -8.87 11.97
N LYS A 163 2.14 -10.13 12.33
CA LYS A 163 3.48 -10.70 12.37
C LYS A 163 3.54 -11.79 11.31
N THR A 164 4.64 -11.81 10.54
CA THR A 164 4.92 -12.91 9.62
C THR A 164 5.20 -14.21 10.38
N ALA A 165 5.38 -15.31 9.63
CA ALA A 165 6.04 -16.50 10.17
C ALA A 165 7.47 -16.18 10.62
N TRP A 166 8.07 -17.11 11.39
CA TRP A 166 9.49 -17.06 11.69
C TRP A 166 10.28 -17.66 10.53
N TYR A 167 11.33 -16.97 10.11
CA TYR A 167 12.24 -17.37 9.05
C TYR A 167 13.64 -17.57 9.60
N ASN A 168 14.26 -18.68 9.24
CA ASN A 168 15.67 -19.01 9.46
C ASN A 168 16.18 -19.53 8.13
N ARG A 169 17.02 -18.74 7.48
CA ARG A 169 17.56 -19.02 6.16
C ARG A 169 19.02 -19.44 6.26
N ASP A 170 19.79 -18.74 7.09
CA ASP A 170 21.24 -18.94 7.18
C ASP A 170 21.62 -19.63 8.50
N ASN A 171 22.77 -20.29 8.51
CA ASN A 171 23.30 -20.95 9.71
C ASN A 171 24.66 -20.34 10.07
N PRO A 172 25.07 -20.32 11.36
CA PRO A 172 26.25 -19.61 11.83
C PRO A 172 27.62 -20.21 11.42
N ASN A 173 27.66 -21.15 10.46
CA ASN A 173 28.81 -22.04 10.24
C ASN A 173 29.98 -21.41 9.46
N ASP A 174 29.75 -20.35 8.69
CA ASP A 174 30.78 -19.72 7.86
C ASP A 174 31.15 -18.33 8.40
N THR A 175 30.56 -17.27 7.85
CA THR A 175 30.92 -15.88 8.15
C THR A 175 30.12 -15.27 9.30
N GLY A 176 29.12 -15.98 9.80
CA GLY A 176 28.11 -15.45 10.71
C GLY A 176 26.75 -16.06 10.40
N ASP A 177 25.72 -15.44 10.95
CA ASP A 177 24.32 -15.77 10.72
C ASP A 177 23.58 -14.55 10.17
N PHE A 178 22.97 -14.71 9.00
CA PHE A 178 22.44 -13.63 8.16
C PHE A 178 20.99 -13.89 7.74
N GLU A 179 20.07 -13.09 8.27
CA GLU A 179 18.64 -13.16 7.96
C GLU A 179 18.20 -11.88 7.25
N LEU A 180 18.69 -11.72 6.01
CA LEU A 180 18.51 -10.48 5.24
C LEU A 180 17.09 -10.39 4.67
N LEU A 181 16.44 -9.24 4.87
CA LEU A 181 15.06 -9.01 4.41
C LEU A 181 14.90 -9.29 2.91
N LYS A 182 15.81 -8.79 2.07
CA LYS A 182 15.71 -8.96 0.61
C LYS A 182 15.75 -10.43 0.19
N GLU A 183 16.54 -11.25 0.88
CA GLU A 183 16.66 -12.68 0.57
C GLU A 183 15.43 -13.44 1.07
N LEU A 184 14.94 -13.09 2.26
CA LEU A 184 13.72 -13.67 2.83
C LEU A 184 12.47 -13.31 2.01
N GLN A 185 12.35 -12.06 1.53
CA GLN A 185 11.27 -11.65 0.61
C GLN A 185 11.34 -12.37 -0.73
N PHE A 186 12.55 -12.66 -1.23
CA PHE A 186 12.75 -13.40 -2.48
C PHE A 186 12.33 -14.87 -2.35
N GLU A 187 12.68 -15.52 -1.23
CA GLU A 187 12.34 -16.93 -0.98
C GLU A 187 10.88 -17.13 -0.55
N ASN A 188 10.25 -16.10 0.02
CA ASN A 188 8.88 -16.14 0.54
C ASN A 188 8.03 -15.01 -0.07
N PRO A 189 7.76 -15.04 -1.39
CA PRO A 189 7.03 -13.98 -2.07
C PRO A 189 5.62 -13.84 -1.52
N ASN A 190 5.19 -12.59 -1.28
CA ASN A 190 3.90 -12.23 -0.69
C ASN A 190 3.66 -12.70 0.76
N GLU A 191 4.65 -13.30 1.42
CA GLU A 191 4.53 -13.65 2.85
C GLU A 191 5.11 -12.56 3.77
N ILE A 192 6.04 -11.75 3.25
CA ILE A 192 6.69 -10.65 3.95
C ILE A 192 6.36 -9.35 3.20
N CYS A 193 5.85 -8.35 3.92
CA CYS A 193 5.49 -7.07 3.32
C CYS A 193 6.71 -6.38 2.69
N PRO A 194 6.53 -5.61 1.59
CA PRO A 194 7.63 -4.90 0.93
C PRO A 194 8.42 -3.98 1.86
N PHE A 195 7.72 -3.35 2.81
CA PHE A 195 8.29 -2.44 3.80
C PHE A 195 7.83 -2.83 5.22
N PRO A 196 8.55 -3.74 5.89
CA PRO A 196 8.28 -4.08 7.28
C PRO A 196 8.42 -2.88 8.21
N LEU A 197 7.53 -2.82 9.21
CA LEU A 197 7.52 -1.76 10.22
C LEU A 197 8.58 -2.00 11.30
N ASP A 198 8.76 -3.27 11.68
CA ASP A 198 9.68 -3.70 12.73
C ASP A 198 10.11 -5.16 12.52
N ILE A 199 11.14 -5.60 13.26
CA ILE A 199 11.69 -6.96 13.21
C ILE A 199 11.80 -7.54 14.62
N GLU A 200 11.40 -8.79 14.80
CA GLU A 200 11.66 -9.56 16.02
C GLU A 200 12.67 -10.67 15.72
N VAL A 201 13.61 -10.87 16.66
CA VAL A 201 14.69 -11.84 16.53
C VAL A 201 14.80 -12.69 17.79
N LYS A 202 15.03 -14.00 17.61
CA LYS A 202 15.34 -14.95 18.68
C LYS A 202 16.22 -16.07 18.13
N THR A 203 16.86 -16.85 18.99
CA THR A 203 17.56 -18.06 18.51
C THR A 203 16.56 -19.12 18.02
N VAL A 204 17.01 -20.09 17.24
CA VAL A 204 16.19 -21.27 16.88
C VAL A 204 15.64 -21.96 18.13
N ASP A 205 16.45 -22.05 19.19
CA ASP A 205 16.08 -22.56 20.52
C ASP A 205 15.14 -21.63 21.34
N GLY A 206 14.79 -20.45 20.82
CA GLY A 206 13.85 -19.52 21.44
C GLY A 206 14.44 -18.54 22.47
N ASN A 207 15.76 -18.43 22.56
CA ASN A 207 16.42 -17.47 23.45
C ASN A 207 16.38 -16.05 22.87
N SER A 208 16.23 -15.05 23.73
CA SER A 208 16.30 -13.63 23.34
C SER A 208 17.73 -13.17 23.07
N LEU A 209 17.94 -12.15 22.23
CA LEU A 209 19.27 -11.57 21.96
C LEU A 209 20.07 -11.21 23.22
N SER A 210 19.40 -10.72 24.27
CA SER A 210 20.07 -10.31 25.51
C SER A 210 20.69 -11.47 26.30
N SER A 211 20.25 -12.71 26.07
CA SER A 211 20.75 -13.88 26.81
C SER A 211 21.91 -14.59 26.11
N THR A 212 22.09 -14.40 24.80
CA THR A 212 23.18 -15.04 24.03
C THR A 212 24.52 -14.35 24.24
N ARG A 213 24.52 -13.03 24.50
CA ARG A 213 25.72 -12.17 24.62
C ARG A 213 26.51 -12.02 23.31
N ASP A 214 25.91 -12.35 22.18
CA ASP A 214 26.50 -12.11 20.87
C ASP A 214 26.50 -10.61 20.55
N ILE A 215 27.50 -10.17 19.79
CA ILE A 215 27.62 -8.81 19.26
C ILE A 215 26.88 -8.77 17.93
N ILE A 216 25.74 -8.09 17.90
CA ILE A 216 24.88 -8.00 16.72
C ILE A 216 25.31 -6.81 15.86
N ALA A 217 25.59 -7.07 14.58
CA ALA A 217 26.03 -6.04 13.65
C ALA A 217 24.85 -5.22 13.13
N VAL A 218 23.73 -5.88 12.79
CA VAL A 218 22.51 -5.24 12.29
C VAL A 218 21.28 -5.96 12.82
N VAL A 219 20.27 -5.19 13.25
CA VAL A 219 18.92 -5.67 13.57
C VAL A 219 17.93 -4.55 13.30
N ASP A 220 17.35 -4.56 12.11
CA ASP A 220 16.36 -3.57 11.71
C ASP A 220 15.43 -4.10 10.60
N ALA A 221 14.28 -3.46 10.45
CA ALA A 221 13.23 -3.89 9.54
C ALA A 221 13.50 -3.61 8.06
N THR A 222 14.59 -2.91 7.71
CA THR A 222 14.96 -2.59 6.32
C THR A 222 16.07 -3.49 5.79
N THR A 223 16.99 -3.91 6.67
CA THR A 223 18.10 -4.79 6.33
C THR A 223 17.81 -6.24 6.69
N GLY A 224 17.13 -6.48 7.82
CA GLY A 224 16.99 -7.81 8.43
C GLY A 224 17.87 -7.96 9.69
N PHE A 225 18.55 -9.09 9.80
CA PHE A 225 19.46 -9.38 10.92
C PHE A 225 20.83 -9.87 10.43
N ILE A 226 21.89 -9.39 11.09
CA ILE A 226 23.26 -9.80 10.80
C ILE A 226 24.02 -9.99 12.12
N CYS A 227 24.49 -11.21 12.34
CA CYS A 227 25.53 -11.53 13.30
C CYS A 227 26.76 -12.02 12.55
N LYS A 228 27.95 -11.47 12.83
CA LYS A 228 29.21 -11.91 12.18
C LYS A 228 30.06 -12.68 13.16
N ASN A 229 30.62 -13.80 12.72
CA ASN A 229 31.49 -14.64 13.54
C ASN A 229 32.74 -13.89 14.01
N ASP A 230 33.32 -13.05 13.15
CA ASP A 230 34.51 -12.24 13.43
C ASP A 230 34.32 -11.24 14.58
N ASP A 231 33.07 -10.81 14.83
CA ASP A 231 32.74 -9.88 15.92
C ASP A 231 32.57 -10.62 17.25
N GLN A 232 32.48 -11.96 17.25
CA GLN A 232 32.16 -12.74 18.46
C GLN A 232 33.39 -13.13 19.27
N LYS A 233 33.30 -12.98 20.58
CA LYS A 233 34.33 -13.50 21.51
C LYS A 233 34.37 -15.03 21.57
N SER A 234 33.23 -15.68 21.33
CA SER A 234 33.09 -17.14 21.22
C SER A 234 33.67 -17.67 19.90
N GLY A 235 33.83 -16.81 18.90
CA GLY A 235 34.23 -17.16 17.53
C GLY A 235 33.10 -17.64 16.63
N THR A 236 31.89 -17.81 17.15
CA THR A 236 30.69 -18.17 16.37
C THR A 236 29.45 -17.48 16.92
N CYS A 237 28.58 -17.02 16.02
CA CYS A 237 27.24 -16.56 16.34
C CYS A 237 26.36 -17.72 16.82
N SER A 238 25.35 -17.41 17.63
CA SER A 238 24.21 -18.31 17.81
C SER A 238 23.40 -18.38 16.52
N ASP A 239 22.56 -19.41 16.40
CA ASP A 239 21.66 -19.61 15.27
C ASP A 239 20.32 -18.88 15.51
N TYR A 240 20.01 -17.87 14.71
CA TYR A 240 18.89 -16.96 14.86
C TYR A 240 17.80 -17.18 13.82
N GLN A 241 16.60 -16.74 14.16
CA GLN A 241 15.45 -16.66 13.27
C GLN A 241 14.77 -15.31 13.47
N VAL A 242 14.22 -14.78 12.39
CA VAL A 242 13.57 -13.47 12.38
C VAL A 242 12.10 -13.58 12.00
N ARG A 243 11.28 -12.63 12.45
CA ARG A 243 9.98 -12.37 11.86
C ARG A 243 9.76 -10.88 11.74
N PHE A 244 8.99 -10.49 10.74
CA PHE A 244 8.70 -9.10 10.45
C PHE A 244 7.33 -8.71 10.97
N ILE A 245 7.21 -7.46 11.39
CA ILE A 245 5.95 -6.83 11.77
C ILE A 245 5.50 -6.01 10.58
N CYS A 246 4.33 -6.34 10.02
CA CYS A 246 3.80 -5.72 8.82
C CYS A 246 2.56 -4.87 9.13
N PRO A 247 2.28 -3.83 8.31
CA PRO A 247 1.03 -3.08 8.41
C PRO A 247 -0.18 -4.01 8.29
N ILE A 248 -1.24 -3.79 9.08
CA ILE A 248 -2.41 -4.69 9.02
C ILE A 248 -3.03 -4.78 7.63
N ASP A 249 -2.88 -3.79 6.75
CA ASP A 249 -3.43 -3.83 5.39
C ASP A 249 -2.73 -4.85 4.50
N PHE A 250 -1.44 -5.16 4.78
CA PHE A 250 -0.76 -6.31 4.17
C PHE A 250 -1.37 -7.62 4.66
N CYS A 251 -1.78 -7.64 5.92
CA CYS A 251 -2.23 -8.82 6.64
C CYS A 251 -3.74 -9.07 6.55
N LYS A 252 -4.51 -8.02 6.20
CA LYS A 252 -5.89 -8.04 5.77
C LYS A 252 -5.87 -8.50 4.32
N GLU A 253 -5.54 -9.78 4.20
CA GLU A 253 -5.81 -10.70 3.10
C GLU A 253 -5.69 -10.09 1.70
N HIS A 254 -4.66 -10.51 0.96
CA HIS A 254 -4.46 -10.28 -0.48
C HIS A 254 -5.55 -10.92 -1.37
N GLU A 255 -6.78 -10.94 -0.89
CA GLU A 255 -7.91 -11.63 -1.47
C GLU A 255 -9.17 -10.81 -1.30
N CYS A 256 -10.03 -10.84 -2.30
CA CYS A 256 -11.29 -10.13 -2.32
C CYS A 256 -12.41 -11.07 -2.73
N TRP A 257 -13.63 -10.78 -2.27
CA TRP A 257 -14.82 -11.46 -2.77
C TRP A 257 -15.35 -10.74 -4.01
N THR A 258 -15.70 -11.50 -5.05
CA THR A 258 -16.56 -10.97 -6.12
C THR A 258 -17.90 -10.53 -5.53
N PRO A 259 -18.68 -9.70 -6.25
CA PRO A 259 -20.11 -9.59 -5.99
C PRO A 259 -20.77 -10.98 -6.00
N TRP A 260 -21.95 -11.08 -5.37
CA TRP A 260 -22.80 -12.25 -5.55
C TRP A 260 -23.31 -12.32 -7.00
N LEU A 261 -23.19 -13.49 -7.61
CA LEU A 261 -23.53 -13.80 -8.98
C LEU A 261 -24.60 -14.89 -9.01
N ASP A 262 -25.61 -14.67 -9.84
CA ASP A 262 -26.78 -15.54 -10.01
C ASP A 262 -26.94 -15.77 -11.52
N GLY A 263 -26.72 -17.01 -11.94
CA GLY A 263 -26.53 -17.46 -13.30
C GLY A 263 -27.78 -18.12 -13.87
N ASP A 264 -28.44 -18.90 -13.04
CA ASP A 264 -29.54 -19.79 -13.37
C ASP A 264 -30.74 -19.52 -12.45
N ASN A 265 -31.86 -20.19 -12.67
CA ASN A 265 -32.96 -20.23 -11.71
C ASN A 265 -33.31 -21.70 -11.52
N PRO A 266 -33.90 -22.14 -10.39
CA PRO A 266 -34.16 -23.56 -10.08
C PRO A 266 -35.18 -24.27 -11.00
N SER A 267 -35.54 -23.66 -12.13
CA SER A 267 -36.44 -24.21 -13.13
C SER A 267 -35.81 -25.36 -13.93
N GLY A 268 -36.58 -26.39 -14.25
CA GLY A 268 -36.08 -27.54 -15.02
C GLY A 268 -35.39 -28.58 -14.14
N ALA A 269 -34.08 -28.80 -14.33
CA ALA A 269 -33.34 -29.92 -13.73
C ALA A 269 -32.74 -29.62 -12.34
N GLY A 270 -32.72 -28.37 -11.92
CA GLY A 270 -32.01 -27.91 -10.72
C GLY A 270 -31.64 -26.45 -10.84
N ASP A 271 -30.71 -26.02 -9.99
CA ASP A 271 -30.12 -24.69 -10.00
C ASP A 271 -28.60 -24.80 -10.24
N TYR A 272 -28.11 -24.14 -11.30
CA TYR A 272 -26.79 -24.37 -11.87
C TYR A 272 -25.94 -23.09 -12.00
N GLU A 273 -25.23 -22.78 -10.92
CA GLU A 273 -24.28 -21.67 -10.83
C GLU A 273 -22.86 -22.08 -11.26
N THR A 274 -22.75 -22.64 -12.47
CA THR A 274 -21.46 -23.13 -12.98
C THR A 274 -20.52 -21.99 -13.34
N ILE A 275 -19.23 -22.12 -13.01
CA ILE A 275 -18.25 -21.04 -13.24
C ILE A 275 -18.09 -20.69 -14.73
N SER A 276 -18.23 -21.68 -15.62
CA SER A 276 -18.18 -21.47 -17.08
C SER A 276 -19.34 -20.59 -17.56
N HIS A 277 -20.57 -20.91 -17.13
CA HIS A 277 -21.76 -20.12 -17.45
C HIS A 277 -21.68 -18.72 -16.86
N LEU A 278 -21.25 -18.60 -15.60
CA LEU A 278 -21.11 -17.32 -14.92
C LEU A 278 -20.05 -16.42 -15.56
N ARG A 279 -18.92 -16.96 -16.03
CA ARG A 279 -17.91 -16.18 -16.78
C ARG A 279 -18.46 -15.66 -18.11
N HIS A 280 -19.34 -16.41 -18.77
CA HIS A 280 -19.99 -15.96 -20.00
C HIS A 280 -21.07 -14.91 -19.72
N LYS A 281 -21.90 -15.10 -18.68
CA LYS A 281 -22.96 -14.17 -18.28
C LYS A 281 -22.42 -12.87 -17.67
N TYR A 282 -21.31 -12.95 -16.94
CA TYR A 282 -20.63 -11.84 -16.27
C TYR A 282 -19.15 -11.76 -16.65
N PRO A 283 -18.83 -11.31 -17.88
CA PRO A 283 -17.45 -11.21 -18.35
C PRO A 283 -16.57 -10.38 -17.40
N CYS A 284 -15.36 -10.88 -17.13
CA CYS A 284 -14.36 -10.22 -16.28
C CYS A 284 -14.78 -9.96 -14.82
N LYS A 285 -15.87 -10.58 -14.33
CA LYS A 285 -16.31 -10.47 -12.92
C LYS A 285 -15.80 -11.59 -12.02
N ILE A 286 -15.10 -12.56 -12.59
CA ILE A 286 -14.48 -13.68 -11.89
C ILE A 286 -13.04 -13.79 -12.36
N CYS A 287 -12.07 -13.87 -11.44
CA CYS A 287 -10.66 -14.06 -11.76
C CYS A 287 -10.40 -15.38 -12.49
N ALA A 288 -9.25 -15.48 -13.18
CA ALA A 288 -8.85 -16.67 -13.93
C ALA A 288 -8.73 -17.93 -13.04
N THR A 289 -8.29 -17.75 -11.80
CA THR A 289 -8.10 -18.84 -10.83
C THR A 289 -8.70 -18.46 -9.47
N PRO A 290 -9.99 -18.75 -9.23
CA PRO A 290 -10.60 -18.50 -7.94
C PRO A 290 -10.04 -19.39 -6.84
N LEU A 291 -9.94 -18.83 -5.65
CA LEU A 291 -9.34 -19.47 -4.47
C LEU A 291 -10.39 -20.17 -3.60
N GLN A 292 -11.59 -19.59 -3.53
CA GLN A 292 -12.71 -20.10 -2.73
C GLN A 292 -14.05 -19.77 -3.40
N ILE A 293 -15.08 -20.55 -3.08
CA ILE A 293 -16.48 -20.27 -3.45
C ILE A 293 -17.33 -20.19 -2.18
N GLU A 294 -18.25 -19.23 -2.15
CA GLU A 294 -19.33 -19.15 -1.18
C GLU A 294 -20.67 -19.22 -1.90
N VAL A 295 -21.66 -19.81 -1.22
CA VAL A 295 -22.99 -20.06 -1.76
C VAL A 295 -24.05 -19.70 -0.72
N GLU A 296 -25.06 -18.97 -1.15
CA GLU A 296 -26.26 -18.70 -0.38
C GLU A 296 -27.47 -18.64 -1.29
N THR A 297 -28.67 -18.72 -0.72
CA THR A 297 -29.89 -18.45 -1.49
C THR A 297 -29.94 -16.97 -1.90
N ILE A 298 -30.73 -16.62 -2.90
CA ILE A 298 -30.96 -15.21 -3.28
C ILE A 298 -31.50 -14.34 -2.12
N HIS A 299 -32.01 -14.97 -1.06
CA HIS A 299 -32.51 -14.33 0.16
C HIS A 299 -31.49 -14.31 1.32
N GLY A 300 -30.25 -14.76 1.11
CA GLY A 300 -29.17 -14.72 2.10
C GLY A 300 -29.20 -15.86 3.13
N PHE A 301 -29.98 -16.91 2.90
CA PHE A 301 -29.92 -18.12 3.74
C PHE A 301 -28.77 -19.01 3.30
N SER A 302 -28.05 -19.57 4.28
CA SER A 302 -27.00 -20.56 4.02
C SER A 302 -27.59 -21.85 3.45
N VAL A 303 -26.78 -22.59 2.68
CA VAL A 303 -27.12 -23.91 2.16
C VAL A 303 -27.66 -24.84 3.27
N ALA A 304 -26.99 -24.87 4.43
CA ALA A 304 -27.40 -25.73 5.55
C ALA A 304 -28.82 -25.42 6.08
N ALA A 305 -29.27 -24.16 5.98
CA ALA A 305 -30.60 -23.75 6.43
C ALA A 305 -31.72 -24.19 5.47
N THR A 306 -31.41 -24.45 4.21
CA THR A 306 -32.38 -24.88 3.20
C THR A 306 -32.75 -26.37 3.33
N GLY A 307 -31.80 -27.20 3.77
CA GLY A 307 -31.97 -28.66 3.82
C GLY A 307 -31.80 -29.36 2.47
N ASP A 308 -31.40 -28.63 1.43
CA ASP A 308 -31.14 -29.18 0.10
C ASP A 308 -29.84 -30.00 0.07
N VAL A 309 -29.83 -31.03 -0.77
CA VAL A 309 -28.67 -31.88 -1.03
C VAL A 309 -27.86 -31.25 -2.16
N ILE A 310 -26.66 -30.78 -1.85
CA ILE A 310 -25.78 -30.14 -2.83
C ILE A 310 -24.97 -31.18 -3.59
N HIS A 311 -25.02 -31.09 -4.92
CA HIS A 311 -24.31 -31.99 -5.81
C HIS A 311 -22.82 -31.61 -5.89
N VAL A 312 -22.54 -30.32 -6.16
CA VAL A 312 -21.18 -29.76 -6.26
C VAL A 312 -21.14 -28.33 -5.72
N ALA A 313 -20.05 -27.96 -5.04
CA ALA A 313 -19.74 -26.59 -4.61
C ALA A 313 -18.22 -26.42 -4.49
N ASP A 314 -17.56 -26.08 -5.60
CA ASP A 314 -16.11 -25.86 -5.65
C ASP A 314 -15.74 -24.81 -6.70
N VAL A 315 -14.47 -24.38 -6.70
CA VAL A 315 -13.98 -23.31 -7.59
C VAL A 315 -13.75 -23.74 -9.04
N GLU A 316 -13.62 -25.04 -9.30
CA GLU A 316 -13.37 -25.57 -10.65
C GLU A 316 -14.67 -25.69 -11.45
N THR A 317 -15.75 -26.05 -10.75
CA THR A 317 -17.06 -26.33 -11.34
C THR A 317 -18.05 -25.19 -11.11
N GLY A 318 -17.98 -24.52 -9.95
CA GLY A 318 -19.00 -23.60 -9.45
C GLY A 318 -19.93 -24.31 -8.45
N PHE A 319 -21.23 -24.05 -8.56
CA PHE A 319 -22.23 -24.70 -7.71
C PHE A 319 -23.33 -25.37 -8.53
N ILE A 320 -23.77 -26.54 -8.06
CA ILE A 320 -24.83 -27.33 -8.69
C ILE A 320 -25.73 -27.91 -7.60
N CYS A 321 -27.01 -27.56 -7.65
CA CYS A 321 -28.08 -28.26 -6.96
C CYS A 321 -28.97 -28.97 -8.00
N GLN A 322 -29.23 -30.26 -7.85
CA GLN A 322 -30.08 -31.01 -8.78
C GLN A 322 -31.43 -31.33 -8.14
N ASN A 323 -32.53 -31.09 -8.87
CA ASN A 323 -33.90 -31.39 -8.42
C ASN A 323 -34.08 -32.88 -8.10
N TYR A 324 -33.38 -33.76 -8.84
CA TYR A 324 -33.41 -35.21 -8.64
C TYR A 324 -32.89 -35.65 -7.25
N ASP A 325 -31.92 -34.92 -6.70
CA ASP A 325 -31.31 -35.23 -5.41
C ASP A 325 -32.17 -34.72 -4.22
N GLN A 326 -33.19 -33.89 -4.49
CA GLN A 326 -34.01 -33.26 -3.45
C GLN A 326 -35.19 -34.12 -3.02
N LYS A 327 -35.35 -34.29 -1.70
CA LYS A 327 -36.52 -34.99 -1.12
C LYS A 327 -37.84 -34.29 -1.43
N HIS A 328 -37.81 -32.97 -1.59
CA HIS A 328 -38.97 -32.15 -1.90
C HIS A 328 -39.14 -31.88 -3.41
N GLY A 329 -38.24 -32.42 -4.24
CA GLY A 329 -38.34 -32.42 -5.70
C GLY A 329 -37.91 -31.13 -6.40
N SER A 330 -37.44 -30.12 -5.67
CA SER A 330 -36.93 -28.87 -6.23
C SER A 330 -35.82 -28.29 -5.37
N CYS A 331 -34.80 -27.72 -6.01
CA CYS A 331 -33.77 -26.90 -5.36
C CYS A 331 -34.30 -25.53 -5.00
N SER A 332 -33.72 -24.93 -3.95
CA SER A 332 -33.79 -23.51 -3.70
C SER A 332 -33.02 -22.73 -4.77
N ASP A 333 -33.25 -21.42 -4.82
CA ASP A 333 -32.62 -20.49 -5.76
C ASP A 333 -31.35 -19.90 -5.13
N TYR A 334 -30.18 -20.20 -5.70
CA TYR A 334 -28.87 -19.86 -5.14
C TYR A 334 -28.10 -18.85 -5.97
N ARG A 335 -27.21 -18.15 -5.27
CA ARG A 335 -26.19 -17.27 -5.85
C ARG A 335 -24.84 -17.61 -5.25
N VAL A 336 -23.79 -17.38 -6.02
CA VAL A 336 -22.42 -17.68 -5.61
C VAL A 336 -21.54 -16.46 -5.65
N ARG A 337 -20.47 -16.45 -4.87
CA ARG A 337 -19.37 -15.51 -5.04
C ARG A 337 -18.04 -16.23 -4.90
N PHE A 338 -17.03 -15.69 -5.56
CA PHE A 338 -15.71 -16.28 -5.62
C PHE A 338 -14.72 -15.40 -4.88
N ARG A 339 -13.76 -16.03 -4.21
CA ARG A 339 -12.62 -15.34 -3.64
C ARG A 339 -11.51 -15.30 -4.67
N CYS A 340 -11.00 -14.10 -4.93
CA CYS A 340 -10.03 -13.82 -5.97
C CYS A 340 -8.80 -13.10 -5.40
N PRO A 341 -7.62 -13.21 -6.03
CA PRO A 341 -6.44 -12.43 -5.66
C PRO A 341 -6.70 -10.92 -5.73
N LEU A 342 -6.06 -10.13 -4.87
CA LEU A 342 -6.28 -8.69 -4.78
C LEU A 342 -6.00 -7.94 -6.09
N ASP A 343 -5.04 -8.39 -6.90
CA ASP A 343 -4.74 -7.81 -8.22
C ASP A 343 -5.94 -7.86 -9.19
N PHE A 344 -6.90 -8.77 -8.95
CA PHE A 344 -8.15 -8.82 -9.69
C PHE A 344 -9.15 -7.74 -9.23
N CYS A 345 -9.17 -7.41 -7.94
CA CYS A 345 -10.15 -6.47 -7.36
C CYS A 345 -9.64 -5.03 -7.21
N ASN A 346 -8.34 -4.87 -6.99
CA ASN A 346 -7.61 -3.61 -7.03
C ASN A 346 -6.54 -3.72 -8.11
N PRO A 347 -6.95 -3.82 -9.37
CA PRO A 347 -5.99 -3.87 -10.43
C PRO A 347 -5.20 -2.55 -10.46
N PRO A 348 -3.89 -2.58 -10.76
CA PRO A 348 -3.09 -1.38 -10.89
C PRO A 348 -3.74 -0.40 -11.86
N GLU A 349 -3.70 0.88 -11.51
CA GLU A 349 -4.37 1.91 -12.30
C GLU A 349 -3.76 1.98 -13.71
N CYS A 350 -4.54 1.58 -14.70
CA CYS A 350 -4.15 1.63 -16.10
C CYS A 350 -4.52 3.01 -16.67
N TRP A 351 -3.62 3.98 -16.51
CA TRP A 351 -3.75 5.30 -17.13
C TRP A 351 -2.86 5.37 -18.38
N THR A 352 -3.31 6.09 -19.41
CA THR A 352 -2.44 6.51 -20.51
C THR A 352 -1.37 7.49 -20.00
N VAL A 353 -0.39 7.79 -20.86
CA VAL A 353 0.42 9.00 -20.70
C VAL A 353 -0.47 10.25 -20.73
N TRP A 354 0.10 11.39 -20.33
CA TRP A 354 -0.53 12.69 -20.53
C TRP A 354 -0.41 13.10 -22.01
N PHE A 355 -1.51 13.57 -22.57
CA PHE A 355 -1.64 14.10 -23.92
C PHE A 355 -1.93 15.59 -23.84
N ASP A 356 -1.26 16.34 -24.69
CA ASP A 356 -1.38 17.79 -24.89
C ASP A 356 -1.37 17.98 -26.41
N VAL A 357 -2.56 18.14 -27.00
CA VAL A 357 -2.76 18.22 -28.45
C VAL A 357 -3.14 19.62 -28.94
N ASP A 358 -3.46 20.53 -28.02
CA ASP A 358 -3.90 21.89 -28.29
C ASP A 358 -3.26 22.84 -27.26
N ASP A 359 -2.70 23.97 -27.71
CA ASP A 359 -2.27 25.04 -26.80
C ASP A 359 -3.40 26.08 -26.73
N PRO A 360 -3.60 26.79 -25.60
CA PRO A 360 -4.72 27.70 -25.44
C PRO A 360 -4.63 28.91 -26.38
N ASP A 361 -5.69 29.14 -27.16
CA ASP A 361 -5.73 30.18 -28.17
C ASP A 361 -6.87 31.21 -27.95
N ASN A 362 -7.44 31.78 -29.02
CA ASN A 362 -8.56 32.72 -28.92
C ASN A 362 -9.91 32.05 -28.65
N GLU A 363 -10.04 30.76 -28.93
CA GLU A 363 -11.28 30.00 -28.72
C GLU A 363 -11.27 29.27 -27.36
N GLY A 364 -10.09 28.89 -26.88
CA GLY A 364 -9.94 28.14 -25.63
C GLY A 364 -8.82 27.11 -25.75
N ASP A 365 -8.99 26.00 -25.05
CA ASP A 365 -8.03 24.89 -25.00
C ASP A 365 -8.79 23.56 -25.21
N PHE A 366 -8.40 22.79 -26.23
CA PHE A 366 -9.21 21.70 -26.79
C PHE A 366 -8.45 20.38 -26.95
N GLU A 367 -8.38 19.64 -25.84
CA GLU A 367 -7.84 18.28 -25.74
C GLU A 367 -8.83 17.22 -26.23
N GLU A 368 -9.18 17.31 -27.53
CA GLU A 368 -10.15 16.42 -28.16
C GLU A 368 -9.60 15.00 -28.37
N ILE A 369 -10.39 14.01 -27.98
CA ILE A 369 -10.00 12.59 -28.07
C ILE A 369 -9.74 12.15 -29.53
N SER A 370 -10.43 12.76 -30.50
CA SER A 370 -10.25 12.51 -31.93
C SER A 370 -8.84 12.91 -32.40
N LYS A 371 -8.37 14.10 -32.00
CA LYS A 371 -7.01 14.60 -32.27
C LYS A 371 -5.97 13.72 -31.58
N ILE A 372 -6.23 13.28 -30.35
CA ILE A 372 -5.35 12.37 -29.62
C ILE A 372 -5.21 11.02 -30.34
N TRP A 373 -6.31 10.44 -30.84
CA TRP A 373 -6.26 9.21 -31.65
C TRP A 373 -5.47 9.36 -32.95
N GLU A 374 -5.56 10.52 -33.60
CA GLU A 374 -4.81 10.80 -34.82
C GLU A 374 -3.31 10.95 -34.57
N GLN A 375 -2.93 11.60 -33.46
CA GLN A 375 -1.53 11.87 -33.13
C GLN A 375 -0.84 10.68 -32.41
N PHE A 376 -1.56 9.97 -31.54
CA PHE A 376 -1.04 8.93 -30.66
C PHE A 376 -1.83 7.61 -30.75
N PRO A 377 -1.98 7.00 -31.95
CA PRO A 377 -2.87 5.86 -32.17
C PRO A 377 -2.51 4.59 -31.38
N SER A 378 -1.27 4.44 -30.93
CA SER A 378 -0.79 3.29 -30.14
C SER A 378 -0.75 3.53 -28.63
N GLU A 379 -0.91 4.77 -28.19
CA GLU A 379 -0.81 5.15 -26.77
C GLU A 379 -2.18 5.38 -26.13
N MET A 380 -3.24 5.30 -26.94
CA MET A 380 -4.62 5.44 -26.53
C MET A 380 -5.38 4.11 -26.60
N CYS A 381 -6.30 3.88 -25.67
CA CYS A 381 -7.11 2.67 -25.60
C CYS A 381 -8.50 2.86 -26.23
N ASN A 382 -9.03 1.81 -26.85
CA ASN A 382 -10.30 1.84 -27.60
C ASN A 382 -11.56 2.19 -26.75
N MET A 383 -11.52 2.01 -25.43
CA MET A 383 -12.67 2.25 -24.54
C MET A 383 -12.21 2.84 -23.19
N PRO A 384 -11.81 4.12 -23.15
CA PRO A 384 -11.47 4.76 -21.90
C PRO A 384 -12.69 4.85 -20.98
N THR A 385 -12.45 4.72 -19.68
CA THR A 385 -13.46 4.62 -18.63
C THR A 385 -13.51 5.85 -17.74
N SER A 386 -12.46 6.66 -17.75
CA SER A 386 -12.40 7.95 -17.06
C SER A 386 -11.40 8.85 -17.78
N ILE A 387 -11.54 10.16 -17.59
CA ILE A 387 -10.59 11.18 -18.05
C ILE A 387 -10.12 11.95 -16.82
N GLU A 388 -8.84 12.31 -16.82
CA GLU A 388 -8.24 13.23 -15.87
C GLU A 388 -7.58 14.37 -16.64
N ALA A 389 -7.73 15.59 -16.15
CA ALA A 389 -7.13 16.78 -16.72
C ALA A 389 -6.36 17.56 -15.65
N ARG A 390 -5.26 18.17 -16.05
CA ARG A 390 -4.49 19.10 -15.22
C ARG A 390 -3.86 20.15 -16.10
N THR A 391 -3.46 21.29 -15.54
CA THR A 391 -2.66 22.22 -16.33
C THR A 391 -1.31 21.59 -16.64
N LYS A 392 -0.64 22.02 -17.71
CA LYS A 392 0.73 21.58 -18.06
C LYS A 392 1.76 21.79 -16.94
N CYS A 393 1.49 22.72 -16.01
CA CYS A 393 2.30 22.95 -14.81
C CYS A 393 1.87 22.12 -13.58
N GLY A 394 0.91 21.21 -13.73
CA GLY A 394 0.48 20.23 -12.73
C GLY A 394 -0.62 20.68 -11.78
N ALA A 395 -1.25 21.84 -12.01
CA ALA A 395 -2.33 22.32 -11.17
C ALA A 395 -3.64 21.58 -11.49
N SER A 396 -4.46 21.31 -10.46
CA SER A 396 -5.77 20.70 -10.66
C SER A 396 -6.74 21.68 -11.31
N VAL A 397 -7.67 21.16 -12.12
CA VAL A 397 -8.72 21.96 -12.77
C VAL A 397 -9.45 22.84 -11.75
N ASP A 398 -9.84 22.30 -10.60
CA ASP A 398 -10.56 23.03 -9.55
C ASP A 398 -9.79 24.24 -9.01
N SER A 399 -8.46 24.17 -8.97
CA SER A 399 -7.60 25.25 -8.47
C SER A 399 -7.46 26.41 -9.45
N THR A 400 -7.70 26.17 -10.74
CA THR A 400 -7.61 27.21 -11.77
C THR A 400 -8.78 28.16 -11.69
N GLY A 401 -10.00 27.64 -11.44
CA GLY A 401 -11.26 28.39 -11.56
C GLY A 401 -11.66 28.69 -13.01
N ASP A 402 -11.20 27.90 -13.98
CA ASP A 402 -11.57 28.00 -15.40
C ASP A 402 -12.95 27.35 -15.65
N VAL A 403 -13.60 27.75 -16.74
CA VAL A 403 -14.93 27.23 -17.12
C VAL A 403 -14.75 26.05 -18.07
N ILE A 404 -14.87 24.85 -17.54
CA ILE A 404 -14.77 23.62 -18.33
C ILE A 404 -16.11 23.32 -18.99
N TYR A 405 -16.11 23.24 -20.32
CA TYR A 405 -17.29 23.00 -21.12
C TYR A 405 -17.60 21.50 -21.23
N ILE A 406 -16.57 20.68 -21.49
CA ILE A 406 -16.66 19.21 -21.60
C ILE A 406 -15.44 18.57 -20.93
N ALA A 407 -15.66 17.47 -20.23
CA ALA A 407 -14.62 16.59 -19.68
C ALA A 407 -15.19 15.17 -19.61
N ASP A 408 -15.09 14.42 -20.70
CA ASP A 408 -15.60 13.05 -20.79
C ASP A 408 -14.74 12.17 -21.71
N THR A 409 -15.03 10.88 -21.73
CA THR A 409 -14.27 9.86 -22.46
C THR A 409 -14.68 9.71 -23.92
N GLU A 410 -15.69 10.44 -24.40
CA GLU A 410 -16.18 10.37 -25.78
C GLU A 410 -15.70 11.57 -26.62
N THR A 411 -15.51 12.71 -25.97
CA THR A 411 -15.11 13.98 -26.59
C THR A 411 -13.70 14.38 -26.19
N GLY A 412 -13.27 14.09 -24.94
CA GLY A 412 -12.02 14.58 -24.37
C GLY A 412 -12.25 15.71 -23.37
N PHE A 413 -11.40 16.72 -23.37
CA PHE A 413 -11.51 17.87 -22.47
C PHE A 413 -11.52 19.18 -23.27
N ILE A 414 -12.46 20.06 -22.95
CA ILE A 414 -12.63 21.35 -23.64
C ILE A 414 -12.84 22.43 -22.60
N CYS A 415 -11.88 23.35 -22.53
CA CYS A 415 -12.05 24.63 -21.87
C CYS A 415 -12.35 25.69 -22.94
N LYS A 416 -13.36 26.55 -22.71
CA LYS A 416 -13.66 27.68 -23.61
C LYS A 416 -13.36 29.01 -22.95
N ASN A 417 -12.74 29.90 -23.70
CA ASN A 417 -12.55 31.27 -23.23
C ASN A 417 -13.90 31.93 -22.94
N SER A 418 -13.92 32.76 -21.89
CA SER A 418 -15.05 33.62 -21.54
C SER A 418 -14.64 35.08 -21.61
N ASP A 419 -15.61 36.00 -21.58
CA ASP A 419 -15.36 37.44 -21.57
C ASP A 419 -14.50 37.89 -20.37
N GLU A 420 -14.51 37.12 -19.27
CA GLU A 420 -13.84 37.46 -18.01
C GLU A 420 -12.52 36.70 -17.81
N LYS A 421 -12.34 35.55 -18.49
CA LYS A 421 -11.22 34.66 -18.23
C LYS A 421 -10.86 33.79 -19.43
N ARG A 422 -9.56 33.68 -19.69
CA ARG A 422 -8.99 32.76 -20.69
C ARG A 422 -8.62 31.44 -20.05
N CYS A 423 -8.73 30.36 -20.82
CA CYS A 423 -8.34 29.03 -20.41
C CYS A 423 -6.84 28.93 -20.13
N SER A 424 -6.51 28.17 -19.09
CA SER A 424 -5.17 27.64 -18.87
C SER A 424 -4.84 26.59 -19.94
N ASP A 425 -3.56 26.28 -20.06
CA ASP A 425 -3.01 25.21 -20.90
C ASP A 425 -3.14 23.86 -20.17
N TYR A 426 -3.98 22.96 -20.67
CA TYR A 426 -4.30 21.67 -20.06
C TYR A 426 -3.74 20.47 -20.84
N GLU A 427 -3.31 19.47 -20.10
CA GLU A 427 -3.06 18.12 -20.61
C GLU A 427 -4.03 17.12 -19.98
N VAL A 428 -4.34 16.06 -20.71
CA VAL A 428 -5.29 15.01 -20.30
C VAL A 428 -4.69 13.62 -20.34
N ARG A 429 -5.21 12.74 -19.50
CA ARG A 429 -4.97 11.30 -19.62
C ARG A 429 -6.24 10.51 -19.38
N PHE A 430 -6.27 9.28 -19.87
CA PHE A 430 -7.46 8.44 -19.83
C PHE A 430 -7.22 7.16 -19.05
N LYS A 431 -8.21 6.76 -18.27
CA LYS A 431 -8.19 5.47 -17.58
C LYS A 431 -8.67 4.39 -18.54
N CYS A 432 -7.81 3.43 -18.81
CA CYS A 432 -8.04 2.38 -19.78
C CYS A 432 -8.44 1.05 -19.14
N PRO A 433 -9.09 0.15 -19.92
CA PRO A 433 -9.27 -1.23 -19.50
C PRO A 433 -7.90 -1.86 -19.23
N LEU A 434 -7.81 -2.73 -18.22
CA LEU A 434 -6.54 -3.34 -17.85
C LEU A 434 -5.87 -4.10 -18.98
N THR A 435 -6.64 -4.65 -19.93
CA THR A 435 -6.13 -5.33 -21.11
C THR A 435 -5.29 -4.43 -22.03
N PHE A 436 -5.38 -3.10 -21.86
CA PHE A 436 -4.52 -2.14 -22.54
C PHE A 436 -3.13 -2.08 -21.92
N CYS A 437 -3.02 -1.96 -20.60
CA CYS A 437 -1.74 -1.92 -19.88
C CYS A 437 -1.15 -3.31 -19.60
N TYR A 438 -2.02 -4.32 -19.55
CA TYR A 438 -1.75 -5.72 -19.20
C TYR A 438 -2.51 -6.64 -20.17
N PRO A 439 -2.15 -6.65 -21.47
CA PRO A 439 -2.77 -7.55 -22.44
C PRO A 439 -2.53 -9.01 -22.05
N ASP A 440 -3.46 -9.92 -22.37
CA ASP A 440 -3.21 -11.37 -22.21
C ASP A 440 -2.00 -11.75 -23.06
N VAL A 441 -0.91 -12.16 -22.39
CA VAL A 441 0.38 -12.42 -23.02
C VAL A 441 0.58 -13.91 -23.28
N CYS A 442 0.70 -14.27 -24.55
CA CYS A 442 1.10 -15.58 -25.01
C CYS A 442 2.59 -15.56 -25.35
N TYR A 443 3.39 -16.26 -24.55
CA TYR A 443 4.84 -16.29 -24.75
C TYR A 443 5.25 -17.23 -25.88
N THR A 444 6.24 -16.80 -26.66
CA THR A 444 6.97 -17.67 -27.58
C THR A 444 7.75 -18.75 -26.82
N PRO A 445 8.26 -19.79 -27.50
CA PRO A 445 9.36 -20.59 -26.98
C PRO A 445 10.58 -19.70 -26.66
N TRP A 446 11.48 -20.22 -25.82
CA TRP A 446 12.76 -19.59 -25.53
C TRP A 446 13.71 -19.61 -26.74
N PHE A 447 14.45 -18.53 -26.92
CA PHE A 447 15.46 -18.31 -27.95
C PHE A 447 16.81 -17.98 -27.28
N ASN A 448 17.83 -18.76 -27.62
CA ASN A 448 19.23 -18.50 -27.32
C ASN A 448 19.93 -18.54 -28.68
N HIS A 449 20.20 -17.38 -29.25
CA HIS A 449 20.82 -17.20 -30.55
C HIS A 449 22.31 -16.91 -30.46
N ASP A 450 22.73 -16.16 -29.45
CA ASP A 450 24.11 -15.76 -29.22
C ASP A 450 24.64 -16.38 -27.92
N ASP A 451 25.93 -16.22 -27.68
CA ASP A 451 26.56 -16.64 -26.43
C ASP A 451 27.54 -15.56 -25.94
N PRO A 452 27.98 -15.57 -24.67
CA PRO A 452 28.72 -14.44 -24.10
C PRO A 452 30.18 -14.32 -24.61
N ARG A 453 30.59 -15.12 -25.62
CA ARG A 453 31.93 -15.02 -26.21
C ARG A 453 32.03 -13.76 -27.07
N GLY A 454 33.18 -13.08 -26.97
CA GLY A 454 33.42 -11.85 -27.71
C GLY A 454 32.98 -10.63 -26.91
N THR A 455 32.08 -9.80 -27.47
CA THR A 455 31.73 -8.48 -26.92
C THR A 455 30.55 -8.51 -25.94
N GLY A 456 29.92 -9.65 -25.72
CA GLY A 456 28.72 -9.78 -24.88
C GLY A 456 27.82 -10.89 -25.39
N ASP A 457 26.56 -10.86 -24.97
CA ASP A 457 25.51 -11.79 -25.38
C ASP A 457 24.28 -11.01 -25.89
N TYR A 458 23.83 -11.31 -27.11
CA TYR A 458 22.90 -10.48 -27.89
C TYR A 458 21.71 -11.28 -28.47
N GLU A 459 20.59 -11.23 -27.75
CA GLU A 459 19.32 -11.83 -28.14
C GLU A 459 18.37 -10.79 -28.77
N LEU A 460 18.84 -10.18 -29.86
CA LEU A 460 18.12 -9.09 -30.54
C LEU A 460 16.94 -9.59 -31.36
N LEU A 461 15.80 -8.90 -31.23
CA LEU A 461 14.57 -9.25 -31.94
C LEU A 461 14.74 -9.17 -33.46
N SER A 462 15.55 -8.23 -33.96
CA SER A 462 15.87 -8.08 -35.38
C SER A 462 16.59 -9.31 -35.97
N HIS A 463 17.38 -10.03 -35.17
CA HIS A 463 18.07 -11.25 -35.58
C HIS A 463 17.19 -12.51 -35.46
N LEU A 464 16.27 -12.51 -34.48
CA LEU A 464 15.38 -13.63 -34.18
C LEU A 464 14.15 -13.68 -35.09
N ARG A 465 13.51 -12.54 -35.34
CA ARG A 465 12.23 -12.42 -36.08
C ARG A 465 12.25 -13.02 -37.49
N PRO A 466 13.30 -12.85 -38.33
CA PRO A 466 13.32 -13.44 -39.68
C PRO A 466 13.30 -14.98 -39.70
N LYS A 467 13.65 -15.63 -38.58
CA LYS A 467 13.85 -17.08 -38.50
C LYS A 467 12.82 -17.79 -37.61
N LYS A 468 11.96 -17.05 -36.90
CA LYS A 468 11.09 -17.56 -35.82
C LYS A 468 9.69 -16.97 -35.91
N HIS A 469 8.68 -17.68 -35.41
CA HIS A 469 7.32 -17.18 -35.30
C HIS A 469 7.17 -16.28 -34.07
N ILE A 470 7.54 -15.00 -34.23
CA ILE A 470 7.37 -13.94 -33.23
C ILE A 470 6.41 -12.89 -33.82
N CYS A 471 5.52 -12.33 -33.03
CA CYS A 471 4.58 -11.30 -33.49
C CYS A 471 5.30 -10.00 -33.92
N ASP A 472 4.61 -9.20 -34.73
CA ASP A 472 5.10 -7.92 -35.25
C ASP A 472 5.33 -6.90 -34.12
N TYR A 473 4.52 -6.98 -33.06
CA TYR A 473 4.59 -6.10 -31.89
C TYR A 473 4.51 -6.94 -30.59
N PRO A 474 5.64 -7.49 -30.13
CA PRO A 474 5.70 -8.09 -28.80
C PRO A 474 5.52 -7.01 -27.73
N VAL A 475 4.78 -7.36 -26.70
CA VAL A 475 4.39 -6.48 -25.59
C VAL A 475 5.17 -6.78 -24.31
N ASP A 476 5.89 -7.90 -24.29
CA ASP A 476 6.73 -8.29 -23.16
C ASP A 476 7.98 -9.07 -23.63
N ILE A 477 9.02 -9.08 -22.80
CA ILE A 477 10.21 -9.90 -22.98
C ILE A 477 10.64 -10.48 -21.64
N GLN A 478 10.85 -11.79 -21.61
CA GLN A 478 11.47 -12.44 -20.46
C GLN A 478 12.87 -12.86 -20.82
N VAL A 479 13.79 -12.64 -19.89
CA VAL A 479 15.22 -12.93 -20.05
C VAL A 479 15.68 -13.74 -18.84
N VAL A 480 16.29 -14.89 -19.11
CA VAL A 480 16.85 -15.78 -18.10
C VAL A 480 18.21 -16.29 -18.56
N THR A 481 19.06 -16.74 -17.65
CA THR A 481 20.27 -17.48 -18.00
C THR A 481 19.93 -18.77 -18.75
N ALA A 482 20.75 -19.14 -19.72
CA ALA A 482 20.50 -20.27 -20.60
C ALA A 482 20.53 -21.62 -19.86
N TYR A 483 21.39 -21.73 -18.84
CA TYR A 483 21.76 -22.97 -18.17
C TYR A 483 20.81 -23.39 -17.03
N ASP A 484 20.25 -22.44 -16.26
CA ASP A 484 19.39 -22.74 -15.10
C ASP A 484 18.09 -21.91 -15.05
N ASN A 485 17.82 -21.09 -16.07
CA ASN A 485 16.67 -20.18 -16.13
C ASN A 485 16.63 -19.16 -14.98
N TYR A 486 17.78 -18.81 -14.42
CA TYR A 486 17.90 -17.76 -13.42
C TYR A 486 17.53 -16.40 -14.04
N PRO A 487 16.51 -15.67 -13.53
CA PRO A 487 16.03 -14.47 -14.20
C PRO A 487 17.08 -13.35 -14.21
N PHE A 488 17.17 -12.65 -15.34
CA PHE A 488 18.17 -11.60 -15.57
C PHE A 488 18.18 -10.55 -14.45
N SER A 489 17.00 -10.11 -13.99
CA SER A 489 16.82 -9.11 -12.93
C SER A 489 17.52 -9.45 -11.62
N TYR A 490 17.83 -10.73 -11.38
CA TYR A 490 18.52 -11.20 -10.17
C TYR A 490 20.02 -11.48 -10.39
N THR A 491 20.51 -11.44 -11.63
CA THR A 491 21.93 -11.72 -11.94
C THR A 491 22.89 -10.62 -11.51
N GLY A 492 22.37 -9.41 -11.25
CA GLY A 492 23.18 -8.21 -10.97
C GLY A 492 23.95 -7.67 -12.19
N GLN A 493 23.76 -8.25 -13.39
CA GLN A 493 24.35 -7.75 -14.63
C GLN A 493 23.55 -6.57 -15.19
N ILE A 494 24.23 -5.65 -15.85
CA ILE A 494 23.63 -4.42 -16.38
C ILE A 494 23.25 -4.65 -17.85
N PRO A 495 21.97 -4.51 -18.23
CA PRO A 495 21.57 -4.69 -19.62
C PRO A 495 21.94 -3.46 -20.44
N TYR A 496 22.44 -3.67 -21.65
CA TYR A 496 22.54 -2.62 -22.66
C TYR A 496 21.19 -2.40 -23.36
N ILE A 497 20.47 -3.49 -23.64
CA ILE A 497 19.11 -3.48 -24.19
C ILE A 497 18.28 -4.49 -23.39
N TYR A 498 17.10 -4.07 -22.93
CA TYR A 498 16.09 -4.93 -22.30
C TYR A 498 14.71 -4.43 -22.73
N SER A 499 14.22 -4.89 -23.87
CA SER A 499 13.04 -4.32 -24.52
C SER A 499 12.26 -5.38 -25.33
N ALA A 500 10.94 -5.36 -25.22
CA ALA A 500 10.07 -6.25 -25.99
C ALA A 500 10.13 -5.98 -27.51
N THR A 501 10.46 -4.75 -27.90
CA THR A 501 10.50 -4.31 -29.31
C THR A 501 11.89 -4.37 -29.93
N GLU A 502 12.94 -4.50 -29.12
CA GLU A 502 14.34 -4.54 -29.58
C GLU A 502 15.05 -5.87 -29.25
N GLY A 503 14.66 -6.55 -28.18
CA GLY A 503 15.27 -7.78 -27.68
C GLY A 503 16.08 -7.56 -26.39
N PHE A 504 17.12 -8.36 -26.21
CA PHE A 504 18.02 -8.25 -25.08
C PHE A 504 19.48 -8.18 -25.54
N ALA A 505 20.28 -7.36 -24.87
CA ALA A 505 21.73 -7.32 -25.08
C ALA A 505 22.44 -7.07 -23.75
N CYS A 506 23.39 -7.93 -23.42
CA CYS A 506 24.38 -7.71 -22.38
C CYS A 506 25.72 -7.47 -23.04
N ARG A 507 26.40 -6.35 -22.73
CA ARG A 507 27.76 -6.09 -23.24
C ARG A 507 28.79 -6.32 -22.15
N ASN A 508 29.87 -7.02 -22.48
CA ASN A 508 30.96 -7.31 -21.55
C ASN A 508 31.62 -6.05 -20.99
N GLU A 509 31.62 -4.94 -21.75
CA GLU A 509 32.22 -3.66 -21.32
C GLU A 509 31.39 -2.91 -20.25
N ASP A 510 30.09 -3.18 -20.17
CA ASP A 510 29.18 -2.53 -19.22
C ASP A 510 29.17 -3.24 -17.85
N GLN A 511 29.83 -4.40 -17.73
CA GLN A 511 29.80 -5.22 -16.52
C GLN A 511 30.98 -4.90 -15.60
N ASN A 512 30.71 -4.73 -14.30
CA ASN A 512 31.73 -4.47 -13.28
C ASN A 512 32.59 -5.72 -13.02
N ASN A 513 33.70 -5.88 -13.76
CA ASN A 513 34.69 -6.95 -13.62
C ASN A 513 34.19 -8.40 -13.88
N HIS A 514 33.07 -8.56 -14.59
CA HIS A 514 32.53 -9.86 -14.97
C HIS A 514 32.21 -9.90 -16.48
N ARG A 515 32.21 -11.09 -17.10
CA ARG A 515 31.62 -11.25 -18.44
C ARG A 515 30.13 -11.46 -18.30
N CYS A 516 29.38 -11.11 -19.33
CA CYS A 516 27.98 -11.48 -19.47
C CYS A 516 27.81 -12.99 -19.24
N TYR A 517 26.75 -13.36 -18.54
CA TYR A 517 26.27 -14.73 -18.54
C TYR A 517 25.67 -15.06 -19.91
N ASP A 518 25.47 -16.34 -20.17
CA ASP A 518 24.75 -16.83 -21.34
C ASP A 518 23.25 -16.75 -21.04
N TYR A 519 22.51 -16.00 -21.86
CA TYR A 519 21.11 -15.66 -21.68
C TYR A 519 20.25 -16.23 -22.81
N LYS A 520 18.96 -16.32 -22.54
CA LYS A 520 17.94 -16.65 -23.52
C LYS A 520 16.69 -15.85 -23.26
N VAL A 521 15.98 -15.54 -24.33
CA VAL A 521 14.79 -14.69 -24.29
C VAL A 521 13.55 -15.40 -24.78
N ARG A 522 12.39 -15.00 -24.30
CA ARG A 522 11.11 -15.27 -24.99
C ARG A 522 10.30 -14.00 -25.04
N PHE A 523 9.55 -13.84 -26.11
CA PHE A 523 8.74 -12.66 -26.36
C PHE A 523 7.29 -12.95 -26.01
N GLY A 524 6.69 -12.03 -25.26
CA GLY A 524 5.27 -12.01 -25.00
C GLY A 524 4.53 -11.36 -26.15
N CYS A 525 3.64 -12.10 -26.80
CA CYS A 525 2.77 -11.59 -27.83
C CYS A 525 1.34 -11.48 -27.31
N PRO A 526 0.54 -10.52 -27.77
CA PRO A 526 -0.90 -10.54 -27.49
C PRO A 526 -1.48 -11.89 -27.91
N CYS A 527 -2.15 -12.58 -26.98
CA CYS A 527 -2.83 -13.82 -27.29
C CYS A 527 -3.85 -13.56 -28.39
N LYS A 528 -3.79 -14.34 -29.48
CA LYS A 528 -4.88 -14.33 -30.46
C LYS A 528 -6.08 -14.95 -29.78
N LEU A 529 -7.18 -14.21 -29.68
CA LEU A 529 -8.50 -14.81 -29.45
C LEU A 529 -8.69 -15.83 -30.56
N ASP A 530 -8.71 -17.11 -30.20
CA ASP A 530 -8.98 -18.17 -31.16
C ASP A 530 -10.38 -17.93 -31.73
N ALA A 531 -10.43 -17.55 -33.01
CA ALA A 531 -11.63 -17.72 -33.80
C ALA A 531 -11.82 -19.22 -34.02
N LYS A 532 -12.59 -19.87 -33.14
CA LYS A 532 -13.28 -21.12 -33.43
C LYS A 532 -14.51 -21.32 -32.56
#